data_AF-A0A9X4QTJ4-F1
#
_entry.id   AF-A0A9X4QTJ4-F1
#
_cell.length_a   1.000
_cell.length_b   1.000
_cell.length_c   1.000
_cell.angle_alpha   90.00
_cell.angle_beta   90.00
_cell.angle_gamma   90.00
#
_symmetry.space_group_name_H-M   'P 1'
#
loop_
_entity.id
_entity.type
_entity.pdbx_description
1 polymer ?
#
loop_
_entity_poly.entity_id
_entity_poly.type
_entity_poly.pdbx_seq_one_letter_code
_entity_poly.pdbx_strand_id
1 'polypeptide(L)'
;MFQTRGEKVFNVINVSFMLLLMVIMLYPLYYVVIAAFSDPLAVSTGEVTILPKGFAMDSFHRVATMDRIWTAYGNTVFYSVIGTVISLTLTVLGAYPLSKRKLPGRKLITFFVLVTLWFNAGIMPTYLNFQQLGLLDTRLGILLCFAIDTFLVILMRTFFENVPDSMEESAKMDGANDWTILSRIYLPLSGPAIATITMYYFVGRWNAFFWSMMLLKDQDKVPLQVLLKKAHRGSLL
;
A
#
# COMPACT_ATOMS: atom_id res chain seq x y z
N MET A 1 -27.16 -26.64 -18.80
CA MET A 1 -25.87 -27.23 -19.19
C MET A 1 -25.68 -28.49 -18.37
N PHE A 2 -25.77 -29.68 -18.96
CA PHE A 2 -25.63 -30.94 -18.23
C PHE A 2 -24.15 -31.17 -17.91
N GLN A 3 -23.77 -31.11 -16.63
CA GLN A 3 -22.40 -31.36 -16.21
C GLN A 3 -22.03 -32.83 -16.41
N THR A 4 -20.91 -33.08 -17.08
CA THR A 4 -20.38 -34.43 -17.26
C THR A 4 -19.95 -35.05 -15.91
N ARG A 5 -19.88 -36.38 -15.80
CA ARG A 5 -19.40 -37.02 -14.55
C ARG A 5 -17.98 -36.58 -14.17
N GLY A 6 -17.13 -36.35 -15.17
CA GLY A 6 -15.78 -35.84 -14.98
C GLY A 6 -15.77 -34.43 -14.38
N GLU A 7 -16.60 -33.52 -14.91
CA GLU A 7 -16.77 -32.17 -14.35
C GLU A 7 -17.25 -32.19 -12.90
N LYS A 8 -18.18 -33.08 -12.55
CA LYS A 8 -18.67 -33.20 -11.17
C LYS A 8 -17.56 -33.62 -10.21
N VAL A 9 -16.77 -34.64 -10.57
CA VAL A 9 -15.65 -35.11 -9.75
C VAL A 9 -14.56 -34.03 -9.62
N PHE A 10 -14.18 -33.40 -10.73
CA PHE A 10 -13.22 -32.31 -10.72
C PHE A 10 -13.67 -31.15 -9.85
N ASN A 11 -14.94 -30.74 -9.95
CA ASN A 11 -15.49 -29.65 -9.14
C ASN A 11 -15.46 -29.99 -7.65
N VAL A 12 -15.83 -31.22 -7.25
CA VAL A 12 -15.78 -31.62 -5.84
C VAL A 12 -14.35 -31.57 -5.30
N ILE A 13 -13.38 -32.09 -6.04
CA ILE A 13 -11.97 -32.07 -5.65
C ILE A 13 -11.46 -30.62 -5.56
N ASN A 14 -11.71 -29.80 -6.59
CA ASN A 14 -11.27 -28.41 -6.64
C ASN A 14 -11.89 -27.59 -5.49
N VAL A 15 -13.19 -27.70 -5.25
CA VAL A 15 -13.85 -27.00 -4.15
C VAL A 15 -13.31 -27.46 -2.79
N SER A 16 -13.10 -28.76 -2.60
CA SER A 16 -12.53 -29.29 -1.36
C SER A 16 -11.12 -28.77 -1.11
N PHE A 17 -10.30 -28.72 -2.16
CA PHE A 17 -8.95 -28.16 -2.10
C PHE A 17 -8.95 -26.66 -1.80
N MET A 18 -9.82 -25.88 -2.46
CA MET A 18 -9.96 -24.44 -2.20
C MET A 18 -10.44 -24.15 -0.78
N LEU A 19 -11.36 -24.97 -0.23
CA LEU A 19 -11.80 -24.86 1.16
C LEU A 19 -10.66 -25.16 2.14
N LEU A 20 -9.85 -26.20 1.86
CA LEU A 20 -8.69 -26.53 2.69
C LEU A 20 -7.67 -25.38 2.68
N LEU A 21 -7.36 -24.82 1.51
CA LEU A 21 -6.47 -23.66 1.41
C LEU A 21 -7.00 -22.46 2.18
N MET A 22 -8.31 -22.19 2.10
CA MET A 22 -8.95 -21.13 2.86
C MET A 22 -8.77 -21.34 4.37
N VAL A 23 -8.95 -22.55 4.88
CA VAL A 23 -8.73 -22.86 6.31
C VAL A 23 -7.28 -22.64 6.70
N ILE A 24 -6.32 -23.11 5.90
CA ILE A 24 -4.88 -22.95 6.17
C ILE A 24 -4.49 -21.46 6.22
N MET A 25 -5.02 -20.64 5.30
CA MET A 25 -4.73 -19.21 5.24
C MET A 25 -5.42 -18.39 6.33
N LEU A 26 -6.65 -18.76 6.71
CA LEU A 26 -7.42 -18.05 7.74
C LEU A 26 -6.99 -18.44 9.16
N TYR A 27 -6.46 -19.64 9.36
CA TYR A 27 -6.09 -20.12 10.69
C TYR A 27 -5.10 -19.19 11.42
N PRO A 28 -4.00 -18.67 10.83
CA PRO A 28 -3.12 -17.72 11.49
C PRO A 28 -3.83 -16.41 11.92
N LEU A 29 -4.77 -15.92 11.11
CA LEU A 29 -5.54 -14.72 11.45
C LEU A 29 -6.49 -14.99 12.62
N TYR A 30 -7.16 -16.14 12.59
CA TYR A 30 -7.97 -16.63 13.69
C TYR A 30 -7.14 -16.82 14.97
N TYR A 31 -5.92 -17.36 14.85
CA TYR A 31 -5.00 -17.56 15.95
C TYR A 31 -4.64 -16.23 16.63
N VAL A 32 -4.36 -15.17 15.87
CA VAL A 32 -4.09 -13.84 16.41
C VAL A 32 -5.28 -13.32 17.24
N VAL A 33 -6.51 -13.57 16.80
CA VAL A 33 -7.72 -13.17 17.53
C VAL A 33 -7.84 -13.95 18.85
N ILE A 34 -7.74 -15.28 18.83
CA ILE A 34 -7.85 -16.07 20.07
C ILE A 34 -6.71 -15.77 21.04
N ALA A 35 -5.49 -15.54 20.54
CA ALA A 35 -4.33 -15.19 21.34
C ALA A 35 -4.51 -13.81 21.99
N ALA A 36 -5.16 -12.86 21.31
CA ALA A 36 -5.43 -11.53 21.86
C ALA A 36 -6.38 -11.54 23.07
N PHE A 37 -7.28 -12.53 23.16
CA PHE A 37 -8.21 -12.70 24.29
C PHE A 37 -7.75 -13.72 25.34
N SER A 38 -6.65 -14.44 25.08
CA SER A 38 -6.13 -15.46 26.00
C SER A 38 -5.18 -14.87 27.04
N ASP A 39 -4.94 -15.62 28.12
CA ASP A 39 -3.92 -15.29 29.10
C ASP A 39 -2.52 -15.23 28.42
N PRO A 40 -1.76 -14.13 28.57
CA PRO A 40 -0.42 -13.99 28.00
C PRO A 40 0.53 -15.14 28.36
N LEU A 41 0.42 -15.72 29.56
CA LEU A 41 1.23 -16.87 29.96
C LEU A 41 0.87 -18.10 29.12
N ALA A 42 -0.41 -18.41 28.97
CA ALA A 42 -0.89 -19.53 28.15
C ALA A 42 -0.54 -19.37 26.65
N VAL A 43 -0.49 -18.14 26.15
CA VAL A 43 0.02 -17.85 24.80
C VAL A 43 1.52 -18.14 24.70
N SER A 44 2.31 -17.69 25.69
CA SER A 44 3.77 -17.86 25.68
C SER A 44 4.24 -19.31 25.87
N THR A 45 3.47 -20.13 26.60
CA THR A 45 3.76 -21.56 26.82
C THR A 45 3.23 -22.46 25.70
N GLY A 46 2.52 -21.90 24.72
CA GLY A 46 1.98 -22.65 23.57
C GLY A 46 0.72 -23.45 23.88
N GLU A 47 0.02 -23.16 24.98
CA GLU A 47 -1.21 -23.86 25.38
C GLU A 47 -2.46 -23.41 24.59
N VAL A 48 -2.41 -22.22 24.00
CA VAL A 48 -3.45 -21.71 23.11
C VAL A 48 -3.30 -22.35 21.73
N THR A 49 -4.33 -23.07 21.28
CA THR A 49 -4.36 -23.77 19.99
C THR A 49 -5.57 -23.35 19.16
N ILE A 50 -6.77 -23.82 19.54
CA ILE A 50 -8.01 -23.59 18.77
C ILE A 50 -8.97 -22.67 19.51
N LEU A 51 -8.96 -22.68 20.85
CA LEU A 51 -9.84 -21.88 21.68
C LEU A 51 -9.02 -20.99 22.61
N PRO A 52 -9.55 -19.82 23.00
CA PRO A 52 -8.88 -18.97 23.97
C PRO A 52 -8.70 -19.72 25.29
N LYS A 53 -7.53 -19.57 25.90
CA LYS A 53 -7.21 -20.13 27.22
C LYS A 53 -7.26 -19.01 28.25
N GLY A 54 -8.30 -19.07 29.08
CA GLY A 54 -8.68 -17.93 29.93
C GLY A 54 -9.32 -16.80 29.11
N PHE A 55 -9.70 -15.73 29.81
CA PHE A 55 -10.19 -14.51 29.19
C PHE A 55 -9.47 -13.32 29.83
N ALA A 56 -8.53 -12.73 29.10
CA ALA A 56 -7.72 -11.63 29.59
C ALA A 56 -7.93 -10.39 28.73
N MET A 57 -8.62 -9.39 29.28
CA MET A 57 -8.79 -8.08 28.64
C MET A 57 -7.63 -7.11 28.96
N ASP A 58 -6.78 -7.48 29.91
CA ASP A 58 -5.65 -6.67 30.37
C ASP A 58 -4.66 -6.36 29.24
N SER A 59 -4.50 -7.27 28.28
CA SER A 59 -3.67 -7.06 27.09
C SER A 59 -4.13 -5.84 26.28
N PHE A 60 -5.45 -5.66 26.12
CA PHE A 60 -6.01 -4.50 25.43
C PHE A 60 -5.80 -3.22 26.23
N HIS A 61 -5.98 -3.27 27.55
CA HIS A 61 -5.72 -2.12 28.42
C HIS A 61 -4.25 -1.70 28.36
N ARG A 62 -3.31 -2.65 28.43
CA ARG A 62 -1.87 -2.41 28.33
C ARG A 62 -1.49 -1.72 27.01
N VAL A 63 -2.06 -2.17 25.90
CA VAL A 63 -1.83 -1.53 24.59
C VAL A 63 -2.48 -0.15 24.54
N ALA A 64 -3.70 0.01 25.05
CA ALA A 64 -4.41 1.29 25.03
C ALA A 64 -3.73 2.38 25.89
N THR A 65 -3.06 1.98 26.98
CA THR A 65 -2.29 2.88 27.86
C THR A 65 -0.81 2.95 27.50
N MET A 66 -0.37 2.27 26.44
CA MET A 66 1.03 2.30 26.01
C MET A 66 1.39 3.71 25.53
N ASP A 67 2.57 4.19 25.95
CA ASP A 67 3.04 5.52 25.56
C ASP A 67 3.04 5.66 24.03
N ARG A 68 2.51 6.80 23.55
CA ARG A 68 2.45 7.20 22.13
C ARG A 68 1.72 6.26 21.17
N ILE A 69 1.02 5.22 21.63
CA ILE A 69 0.31 4.28 20.74
C ILE A 69 -0.68 5.00 19.82
N TRP A 70 -1.50 5.90 20.38
CA TRP A 70 -2.51 6.66 19.64
C TRP A 70 -1.89 7.68 18.70
N THR A 71 -0.79 8.33 19.12
CA THR A 71 -0.02 9.23 18.27
C THR A 71 0.56 8.48 17.08
N ALA A 72 1.13 7.29 17.30
CA ALA A 72 1.70 6.45 16.25
C ALA A 72 0.63 5.91 15.28
N TYR A 73 -0.55 5.54 15.78
CA TYR A 73 -1.70 5.20 14.96
C TYR A 73 -2.16 6.39 14.11
N GLY A 74 -2.30 7.57 14.72
CA GLY A 74 -2.66 8.81 14.02
C GLY A 74 -1.67 9.16 12.92
N ASN A 75 -0.36 9.02 13.20
CA ASN A 75 0.69 9.18 12.20
C ASN A 75 0.57 8.16 11.06
N THR A 76 0.32 6.88 11.35
CA THR A 76 0.12 5.85 10.32
C THR A 76 -1.07 6.19 9.44
N VAL A 77 -2.21 6.54 10.01
CA VAL A 77 -3.40 6.94 9.23
C VAL A 77 -3.09 8.18 8.38
N PHE A 78 -2.45 9.18 8.97
CA PHE A 78 -2.04 10.40 8.25
C PHE A 78 -1.12 10.09 7.06
N TYR A 79 -0.05 9.32 7.27
CA TYR A 79 0.88 8.97 6.21
C TYR A 79 0.22 8.08 5.15
N SER A 80 -0.60 7.10 5.54
CA SER A 80 -1.30 6.24 4.61
C SER A 80 -2.30 7.01 3.75
N VAL A 81 -3.15 7.85 4.34
CA VAL A 81 -4.18 8.59 3.59
C VAL A 81 -3.56 9.70 2.77
N ILE A 82 -2.87 10.66 3.40
CA ILE A 82 -2.31 11.83 2.71
C ILE A 82 -1.23 11.40 1.73
N GLY A 83 -0.38 10.46 2.13
CA GLY A 83 0.65 9.94 1.24
C GLY A 83 0.06 9.20 0.04
N THR A 84 -1.03 8.45 0.20
CA THR A 84 -1.70 7.80 -0.94
C THR A 84 -2.32 8.83 -1.89
N VAL A 85 -2.95 9.88 -1.37
CA VAL A 85 -3.50 10.96 -2.20
C VAL A 85 -2.41 11.66 -3.00
N ILE A 86 -1.28 12.00 -2.36
CA ILE A 86 -0.13 12.60 -3.04
C ILE A 86 0.42 11.64 -4.12
N SER A 87 0.66 10.40 -3.75
CA SER A 87 1.19 9.37 -4.66
C SER A 87 0.29 9.12 -5.86
N LEU A 88 -1.01 8.98 -5.65
CA LEU A 88 -1.99 8.77 -6.70
C LEU A 88 -2.06 9.98 -7.63
N THR A 89 -2.07 11.20 -7.07
CA THR A 89 -2.07 12.44 -7.86
C THR A 89 -0.84 12.51 -8.76
N LEU A 90 0.35 12.30 -8.21
CA LEU A 90 1.59 12.30 -8.99
C LEU A 90 1.61 11.18 -10.04
N THR A 91 1.06 10.01 -9.70
CA THR A 91 0.95 8.86 -10.60
C THR A 91 0.05 9.17 -11.80
N VAL A 92 -1.13 9.74 -11.55
CA VAL A 92 -2.07 10.18 -12.59
C VAL A 92 -1.43 11.25 -13.47
N LEU A 93 -0.83 12.28 -12.87
CA LEU A 93 -0.21 13.39 -13.59
C LEU A 93 1.02 12.95 -14.41
N GLY A 94 1.77 11.95 -13.96
CA GLY A 94 2.85 11.35 -14.73
C GLY A 94 2.33 10.45 -15.86
N ALA A 95 1.37 9.59 -15.56
CA ALA A 95 0.85 8.60 -16.49
C ALA A 95 0.05 9.21 -17.65
N TYR A 96 -0.74 10.26 -17.39
CA TYR A 96 -1.64 10.83 -18.39
C TYR A 96 -0.90 11.39 -19.62
N PRO A 97 0.10 12.30 -19.50
CA PRO A 97 0.87 12.76 -20.66
C PRO A 97 1.65 11.62 -21.32
N LEU A 98 2.21 10.68 -20.53
CA LEU A 98 2.98 9.55 -21.06
C LEU A 98 2.14 8.56 -21.88
N SER A 99 0.83 8.50 -21.63
CA SER A 99 -0.12 7.71 -22.43
C SER A 99 -0.32 8.30 -23.84
N LYS A 100 -0.15 9.61 -24.01
CA LYS A 100 -0.40 10.29 -25.29
C LYS A 100 0.69 10.00 -26.30
N ARG A 101 0.32 9.38 -27.42
CA ARG A 101 1.26 9.05 -28.52
C ARG A 101 1.93 10.29 -29.13
N LYS A 102 1.27 11.44 -29.08
CA LYS A 102 1.69 12.72 -29.67
C LYS A 102 2.67 13.52 -28.77
N LEU A 103 2.99 13.06 -27.56
CA LEU A 103 3.89 13.77 -26.64
C LEU A 103 5.32 13.86 -27.22
N PRO A 104 5.87 15.06 -27.45
CA PRO A 104 7.26 15.20 -27.89
C PRO A 104 8.22 14.63 -26.85
N GLY A 105 9.21 13.84 -27.29
CA GLY A 105 10.19 13.22 -26.39
C GLY A 105 9.67 12.04 -25.57
N ARG A 106 8.44 11.54 -25.81
CA ARG A 106 7.82 10.42 -25.06
C ARG A 106 8.75 9.22 -24.88
N LYS A 107 9.47 8.80 -25.92
CA LYS A 107 10.39 7.65 -25.86
C LYS A 107 11.52 7.88 -24.86
N LEU A 108 12.11 9.07 -24.87
CA LEU A 108 13.20 9.44 -23.97
C LEU A 108 12.73 9.55 -22.51
N ILE A 109 11.59 10.21 -22.27
CA ILE A 109 11.00 10.31 -20.92
C ILE A 109 10.64 8.91 -20.40
N THR A 110 10.00 8.10 -21.24
CA THR A 110 9.66 6.71 -20.89
C THR A 110 10.91 5.90 -20.53
N PHE A 111 11.99 6.05 -21.28
CA PHE A 111 13.26 5.40 -20.99
C PHE A 111 13.80 5.79 -19.61
N PHE A 112 13.91 7.08 -19.29
CA PHE A 112 14.38 7.53 -17.98
C PHE A 112 13.50 7.04 -16.83
N VAL A 113 12.18 7.05 -17.01
CA VAL A 113 11.24 6.50 -16.03
C VAL A 113 11.50 5.01 -15.83
N LEU A 114 11.57 4.21 -16.91
CA LEU A 114 11.80 2.76 -16.84
C LEU A 114 13.15 2.38 -16.21
N VAL A 115 14.19 3.17 -16.43
CA VAL A 115 15.52 2.91 -15.85
C VAL A 115 15.45 2.81 -14.32
N THR A 116 14.59 3.60 -13.67
CA THR A 116 14.43 3.58 -12.20
C THR A 116 13.88 2.27 -11.63
N LEU A 117 13.26 1.39 -12.45
CA LEU A 117 12.83 0.06 -12.00
C LEU A 117 14.02 -0.88 -11.79
N TRP A 118 15.05 -0.73 -12.61
CA TRP A 118 16.20 -1.64 -12.65
C TRP A 118 17.40 -1.06 -11.91
N PHE A 119 17.52 0.26 -11.89
CA PHE A 119 18.61 0.98 -11.25
C PHE A 119 18.10 1.75 -10.04
N ASN A 120 18.69 1.46 -8.88
CA ASN A 120 18.46 2.18 -7.64
C ASN A 120 19.81 2.68 -7.10
N ALA A 121 19.85 3.92 -6.60
CA ALA A 121 21.07 4.51 -6.05
C ALA A 121 21.57 3.81 -4.76
N GLY A 122 20.75 2.94 -4.17
CA GLY A 122 21.03 2.25 -2.92
C GLY A 122 20.55 3.05 -1.71
N ILE A 123 20.58 2.39 -0.56
CA ILE A 123 20.04 2.94 0.70
C ILE A 123 20.84 4.17 1.16
N MET A 124 22.16 4.08 1.18
CA MET A 124 23.01 5.15 1.73
C MET A 124 22.95 6.44 0.88
N PRO A 125 23.09 6.40 -0.46
CA PRO A 125 22.97 7.61 -1.28
C PRO A 125 21.57 8.23 -1.21
N THR A 126 20.53 7.39 -1.16
CA THR A 126 19.15 7.88 -0.98
C THR A 126 19.01 8.60 0.37
N TYR A 127 19.50 8.01 1.48
CA TYR A 127 19.47 8.64 2.79
C TYR A 127 20.20 10.00 2.81
N LEU A 128 21.42 10.05 2.25
CA LEU A 128 22.19 11.29 2.16
C LEU A 128 21.48 12.36 1.32
N ASN A 129 20.76 11.96 0.26
CA ASN A 129 19.95 12.88 -0.53
C ASN A 129 18.81 13.49 0.30
N PHE A 130 18.06 12.69 1.07
CA PHE A 130 17.04 13.19 1.99
C PHE A 130 17.64 14.11 3.08
N GLN A 131 18.85 13.81 3.55
CA GLN A 131 19.59 14.66 4.48
C GLN A 131 19.93 16.02 3.87
N GLN A 132 20.50 16.04 2.67
CA GLN A 132 20.87 17.28 1.98
C GLN A 132 19.66 18.14 1.62
N LEU A 133 18.51 17.51 1.34
CA LEU A 133 17.24 18.20 1.11
C LEU A 133 16.56 18.72 2.39
N GLY A 134 17.13 18.45 3.57
CA GLY A 134 16.54 18.86 4.85
C GLY A 134 15.25 18.13 5.19
N LEU A 135 15.03 16.94 4.62
CA LEU A 135 13.79 16.17 4.79
C LEU A 135 13.85 15.17 5.95
N LEU A 136 15.00 15.03 6.62
CA LEU A 136 15.10 14.21 7.83
C LEU A 136 14.25 14.77 8.96
N ASP A 137 13.67 13.85 9.72
CA ASP A 137 12.78 14.13 10.85
C ASP A 137 11.57 15.01 10.48
N THR A 138 11.12 14.96 9.22
CA THR A 138 9.94 15.69 8.76
C THR A 138 8.85 14.74 8.27
N ARG A 139 7.59 15.10 8.53
CA ARG A 139 6.43 14.39 7.97
C ARG A 139 6.42 14.48 6.44
N LEU A 140 6.80 15.65 5.90
CA LEU A 140 6.91 15.86 4.45
C LEU A 140 7.93 14.90 3.82
N GLY A 141 9.07 14.68 4.49
CA GLY A 141 10.06 13.69 4.07
C GLY A 141 9.43 12.32 3.86
N ILE A 142 8.61 11.84 4.80
CA ILE A 142 7.90 10.55 4.68
C ILE A 142 6.84 10.54 3.58
N LEU A 143 6.12 11.65 3.39
CA LEU A 143 5.12 11.76 2.33
C LEU A 143 5.76 11.71 0.94
N LEU A 144 6.89 12.39 0.77
CA LEU A 144 7.65 12.46 -0.49
C LEU A 144 8.52 11.21 -0.73
N CYS A 145 8.97 10.55 0.34
CA CYS A 145 9.73 9.32 0.25
C CYS A 145 8.89 8.24 -0.44
N PHE A 146 9.37 7.79 -1.61
CA PHE A 146 8.66 6.83 -2.47
C PHE A 146 7.24 7.28 -2.84
N ALA A 147 7.03 8.59 -3.02
CA ALA A 147 5.74 9.11 -3.47
C ALA A 147 5.36 8.62 -4.87
N ILE A 148 6.36 8.33 -5.72
CA ILE A 148 6.15 7.78 -7.06
C ILE A 148 6.76 6.39 -7.09
N ASP A 149 5.92 5.40 -7.38
CA ASP A 149 6.35 4.07 -7.79
C ASP A 149 6.23 3.96 -9.32
N THR A 150 7.35 3.77 -9.99
CA THR A 150 7.41 3.68 -11.44
C THR A 150 6.55 2.56 -12.01
N PHE A 151 6.44 1.43 -11.33
CA PHE A 151 5.59 0.33 -11.78
C PHE A 151 4.12 0.76 -11.78
N LEU A 152 3.68 1.48 -10.74
CA LEU A 152 2.31 1.98 -10.66
C LEU A 152 2.02 3.09 -11.68
N VAL A 153 3.01 3.92 -12.03
CA VAL A 153 2.90 4.89 -13.15
C VAL A 153 2.69 4.17 -14.48
N ILE A 154 3.46 3.11 -14.76
CA ILE A 154 3.34 2.34 -16.00
C ILE A 154 2.00 1.58 -16.05
N LEU A 155 1.57 1.03 -14.92
CA LEU A 155 0.27 0.39 -14.80
C LEU A 155 -0.84 1.40 -15.15
N MET A 156 -0.85 2.57 -14.51
CA MET A 156 -1.84 3.61 -14.78
C MET A 156 -1.82 4.06 -16.25
N ARG A 157 -0.62 4.24 -16.80
CA ARG A 157 -0.43 4.61 -18.20
C ARG A 157 -1.04 3.57 -19.14
N THR A 158 -0.81 2.28 -18.88
CA THR A 158 -1.37 1.19 -19.69
C THR A 158 -2.90 1.22 -19.69
N PHE A 159 -3.51 1.51 -18.53
CA PHE A 159 -4.95 1.70 -18.45
C PHE A 159 -5.43 2.93 -19.24
N PHE A 160 -4.73 4.05 -19.16
CA PHE A 160 -5.05 5.23 -19.97
C PHE A 160 -4.90 4.98 -21.48
N GLU A 161 -3.93 4.19 -21.91
CA GLU A 161 -3.74 3.82 -23.32
C GLU A 161 -4.86 2.91 -23.87
N ASN A 162 -5.63 2.25 -23.00
CA ASN A 162 -6.80 1.46 -23.39
C ASN A 162 -8.07 2.30 -23.62
N VAL A 163 -8.06 3.57 -23.20
CA VAL A 163 -9.18 4.49 -23.48
C VAL A 163 -9.14 4.85 -24.97
N PRO A 164 -10.24 4.65 -25.73
CA PRO A 164 -10.26 4.95 -27.16
C PRO A 164 -9.93 6.42 -27.46
N ASP A 165 -9.01 6.66 -28.40
CA ASP A 165 -8.60 8.02 -28.82
C ASP A 165 -9.79 8.88 -29.30
N SER A 166 -10.83 8.24 -29.86
CA SER A 166 -12.05 8.93 -30.33
C SER A 166 -12.79 9.68 -29.21
N MET A 167 -12.74 9.19 -27.97
CA MET A 167 -13.37 9.87 -26.82
C MET A 167 -12.67 11.19 -26.50
N GLU A 168 -11.34 11.21 -26.59
CA GLU A 168 -10.54 12.42 -26.42
C GLU A 168 -10.76 13.39 -27.59
N GLU A 169 -10.74 12.88 -28.84
CA GLU A 169 -10.93 13.71 -30.03
C GLU A 169 -12.30 14.37 -30.05
N SER A 170 -13.36 13.64 -29.70
CA SER A 170 -14.72 14.21 -29.57
C SER A 170 -14.76 15.32 -28.52
N ALA A 171 -14.17 15.11 -27.35
CA ALA A 171 -14.16 16.11 -26.29
C ALA A 171 -13.39 17.38 -26.69
N LYS A 172 -12.31 17.24 -27.47
CA LYS A 172 -11.57 18.39 -28.01
C LYS A 172 -12.39 19.16 -29.06
N MET A 173 -13.19 18.48 -29.87
CA MET A 173 -14.12 19.14 -30.79
C MET A 173 -15.20 19.93 -30.03
N ASP A 174 -15.62 19.45 -28.85
CA ASP A 174 -16.51 20.16 -27.94
C ASP A 174 -15.83 21.29 -27.13
N GLY A 175 -14.54 21.57 -27.39
CA GLY A 175 -13.77 22.63 -26.75
C GLY A 175 -13.22 22.28 -25.36
N ALA A 176 -13.23 21.01 -24.96
CA ALA A 176 -12.67 20.58 -23.69
C ALA A 176 -11.13 20.69 -23.67
N ASN A 177 -10.59 21.25 -22.59
CA ASN A 177 -9.15 21.27 -22.34
C ASN A 177 -8.66 19.94 -21.73
N ASP A 178 -7.34 19.72 -21.68
CA ASP A 178 -6.74 18.46 -21.20
C ASP A 178 -7.10 18.13 -19.74
N TRP A 179 -7.26 19.13 -18.87
CA TRP A 179 -7.69 18.92 -17.48
C TRP A 179 -9.13 18.42 -17.39
N THR A 180 -10.01 18.94 -18.23
CA THR A 180 -11.41 18.51 -18.34
C THR A 180 -11.48 17.08 -18.89
N ILE A 181 -10.69 16.78 -19.91
CA ILE A 181 -10.59 15.44 -20.49
C ILE A 181 -10.07 14.43 -19.47
N LEU A 182 -8.99 14.77 -18.75
CA LEU A 182 -8.44 13.92 -17.70
C LEU A 182 -9.49 13.61 -16.62
N SER A 183 -10.10 14.66 -16.05
CA SER A 183 -11.01 14.54 -14.91
C SER A 183 -12.37 13.93 -15.25
N ARG A 184 -12.94 14.25 -16.42
CA ARG A 184 -14.30 13.81 -16.79
C ARG A 184 -14.34 12.55 -17.65
N ILE A 185 -13.23 12.17 -18.29
CA ILE A 185 -13.20 11.00 -19.20
C ILE A 185 -12.22 9.96 -18.69
N TYR A 186 -10.94 10.31 -18.55
CA TYR A 186 -9.91 9.32 -18.23
C TYR A 186 -10.02 8.77 -16.81
N LEU A 187 -10.25 9.63 -15.80
CA LEU A 187 -10.36 9.18 -14.40
C LEU A 187 -11.57 8.25 -14.17
N PRO A 188 -12.80 8.58 -14.61
CA PRO A 188 -13.95 7.68 -14.42
C PRO A 188 -13.81 6.34 -15.13
N LEU A 189 -13.28 6.33 -16.37
CA LEU A 189 -13.05 5.10 -17.13
C LEU A 189 -11.93 4.24 -16.55
N SER A 190 -11.02 4.83 -15.78
CA SER A 190 -9.89 4.13 -15.14
C SER A 190 -10.17 3.75 -13.68
N GLY A 191 -11.43 3.77 -13.24
CA GLY A 191 -11.83 3.45 -11.86
C GLY A 191 -11.19 2.17 -11.28
N PRO A 192 -11.18 1.03 -12.01
CA PRO A 192 -10.53 -0.20 -11.54
C PRO A 192 -9.01 -0.06 -11.30
N ALA A 193 -8.32 0.70 -12.17
CA ALA A 193 -6.89 0.96 -12.05
C ALA A 193 -6.59 1.85 -10.85
N ILE A 194 -7.39 2.90 -10.66
CA ILE A 194 -7.26 3.83 -9.53
C ILE A 194 -7.46 3.08 -8.21
N ALA A 195 -8.48 2.21 -8.12
CA ALA A 195 -8.72 1.40 -6.92
C ALA A 195 -7.53 0.49 -6.60
N THR A 196 -7.00 -0.19 -7.61
CA THR A 196 -5.83 -1.07 -7.47
C THR A 196 -4.60 -0.28 -6.99
N ILE A 197 -4.26 0.82 -7.67
CA ILE A 197 -3.09 1.66 -7.34
C ILE A 197 -3.24 2.30 -5.95
N THR A 198 -4.44 2.75 -5.59
CA THR A 198 -4.75 3.28 -4.25
C THR A 198 -4.49 2.23 -3.19
N MET A 199 -4.94 1.00 -3.40
CA MET A 199 -4.69 -0.12 -2.48
C MET A 199 -3.18 -0.37 -2.32
N TYR A 200 -2.42 -0.42 -3.41
CA TYR A 200 -0.97 -0.63 -3.37
C TYR A 200 -0.25 0.45 -2.57
N TYR A 201 -0.53 1.73 -2.84
CA TYR A 201 0.07 2.83 -2.08
C TYR A 201 -0.36 2.82 -0.60
N PHE A 202 -1.64 2.59 -0.33
CA PHE A 202 -2.16 2.58 1.04
C PHE A 202 -1.53 1.48 1.88
N VAL A 203 -1.53 0.25 1.37
CA VAL A 203 -0.94 -0.92 2.06
C VAL A 203 0.56 -0.74 2.21
N GLY A 204 1.25 -0.23 1.18
CA GLY A 204 2.69 0.06 1.24
C GLY A 204 3.02 1.06 2.35
N ARG A 205 2.25 2.14 2.47
CA ARG A 205 2.44 3.16 3.52
C ARG A 205 2.02 2.68 4.90
N TRP A 206 0.95 1.89 5.01
CA TRP A 206 0.50 1.31 6.28
C TRP A 206 1.56 0.38 6.89
N ASN A 207 2.26 -0.36 6.02
CA ASN A 207 3.31 -1.30 6.40
C ASN A 207 4.73 -0.68 6.37
N ALA A 208 4.86 0.63 6.15
CA ALA A 208 6.15 1.29 6.00
C ALA A 208 6.91 1.37 7.34
N PHE A 209 7.90 0.49 7.48
CA PHE A 209 8.76 0.41 8.67
C PHE A 209 10.16 1.01 8.42
N PHE A 210 10.88 0.48 7.43
CA PHE A 210 12.34 0.69 7.29
C PHE A 210 12.71 2.18 7.11
N TRP A 211 12.17 2.81 6.08
CA TRP A 211 12.45 4.21 5.78
C TRP A 211 11.87 5.16 6.83
N SER A 212 10.70 4.85 7.39
CA SER A 212 10.13 5.60 8.50
C SER A 212 11.05 5.61 9.72
N MET A 213 11.67 4.47 10.04
CA MET A 213 12.63 4.35 11.15
C MET A 213 13.95 5.07 10.86
N MET A 214 14.42 5.06 9.61
CA MET A 214 15.66 5.74 9.23
C MET A 214 15.53 7.25 9.17
N LEU A 215 14.41 7.76 8.65
CA LEU A 215 14.22 9.18 8.36
C LEU A 215 13.67 9.95 9.56
N LEU A 216 12.91 9.31 10.46
CA LEU A 216 12.32 9.98 11.64
C LEU A 216 13.12 9.72 12.92
N LYS A 217 13.30 10.77 13.72
CA LYS A 217 13.97 10.72 15.03
C LYS A 217 13.00 11.03 16.16
N ASP A 218 12.18 12.05 15.99
CA ASP A 218 11.15 12.48 16.93
C ASP A 218 10.08 11.40 17.09
N GLN A 219 9.88 10.96 18.33
CA GLN A 219 8.94 9.88 18.67
C GLN A 219 7.48 10.26 18.38
N ASP A 220 7.15 11.56 18.34
CA ASP A 220 5.78 12.01 18.08
C ASP A 220 5.42 12.01 16.58
N LYS A 221 6.41 11.74 15.71
CA LYS A 221 6.23 11.58 14.26
C LYS A 221 6.24 10.11 13.83
N VAL A 222 6.68 9.21 14.71
CA VAL A 222 6.89 7.79 14.43
C VAL A 222 5.55 7.10 14.09
N PRO A 223 5.48 6.30 13.01
CA PRO A 223 4.29 5.50 12.71
C PRO A 223 4.26 4.19 13.51
N LEU A 224 3.09 3.58 13.57
CA LEU A 224 2.80 2.36 14.32
C LEU A 224 3.82 1.24 14.10
N GLN A 225 4.18 0.94 12.86
CA GLN A 225 5.09 -0.18 12.55
C GLN A 225 6.47 -0.02 13.20
N VAL A 226 6.96 1.20 13.30
CA VAL A 226 8.23 1.51 13.94
C VAL A 226 8.11 1.43 15.46
N LEU A 227 7.00 1.92 16.03
CA LEU A 227 6.71 1.79 17.46
C LEU A 227 6.63 0.31 17.87
N LEU A 228 5.90 -0.51 17.13
CA LEU A 228 5.76 -1.96 17.37
C LEU A 228 7.12 -2.66 17.30
N LYS A 229 7.99 -2.29 16.34
CA LYS A 229 9.34 -2.87 16.26
C LYS A 229 10.20 -2.53 17.47
N LYS A 230 10.11 -1.30 17.99
CA LYS A 230 10.82 -0.87 19.21
C LYS A 230 10.31 -1.60 20.44
N ALA A 231 8.99 -1.72 20.58
CA ALA A 231 8.35 -2.44 21.68
C ALA A 231 8.79 -3.92 21.73
N HIS A 232 8.87 -4.59 20.57
CA HIS A 232 9.35 -5.97 20.51
C HIS A 232 10.83 -6.13 20.87
N ARG A 233 11.66 -5.09 20.66
CA ARG A 233 13.09 -5.10 21.02
C ARG A 233 13.35 -4.72 22.48
N GLY A 234 12.32 -4.47 23.29
CA GLY A 234 12.46 -4.11 24.71
C GLY A 234 13.03 -2.71 24.95
N SER A 235 13.10 -1.84 23.93
CA SER A 235 13.78 -0.54 24.02
C SER A 235 12.89 0.60 24.56
N LEU A 236 11.82 0.28 25.29
CA LEU A 236 10.89 1.22 25.93
C LEU A 236 10.66 0.89 27.42
N LEU A 237 11.50 0.00 27.98
CA LEU A 237 11.76 -0.13 29.41
C LEU A 237 13.16 0.45 29.69
#